data_AF-G0QUN2-F1
#
_entry.id   AF-G0QUN2-F1
#
_cell.length_a   1.000
_cell.length_b   1.000
_cell.length_c   1.000
_cell.angle_alpha   90.00
_cell.angle_beta   90.00
_cell.angle_gamma   90.00
#
_symmetry.space_group_name_H-M   'P 1'
#
loop_
_entity.id
_entity.type
_entity.pdbx_description
1 polymer ?
#
loop_
_entity_poly.entity_id
_entity_poly.type
_entity_poly.pdbx_seq_one_letter_code
_entity_poly.pdbx_strand_id
1 'polypeptide(L)'
;MKKDKSNFYFRRKENQTLQKLPGSLNGSDFAISNCINCEIYIFDYLAQVFVDDCKNCKVYIGPTKGSIFVRDCQDIQLHSSSAQLRISDSKNISALIYSQSDPTLENTSGLILGPYNFIYPGFKEHFQLSELRPGFLFKNIQNILQINVDEDKWSQVFDFTPNSSCKNWDLLPPNQYPGIIIKEIEGVEGSLENPIPIPKIYGGDSDIQIVLGSQGSQNIGDMMSFNINTSQQQAQQVVEQQEQIQVEEQQQQEMTKNKPKNRKDKELKNIYYNLNKEIYQQNKQKATNKEDNVWEKVIKNIALKSGEYQGKTDVSRMRQAILNKRLDLK
;
A
#
# COMPACT_ATOMS: atom_id res chain seq x y z
N MET A 1 13.24 -2.39 28.91
CA MET A 1 11.81 -2.77 28.96
C MET A 1 11.60 -3.97 28.05
N LYS A 2 11.26 -5.16 28.56
CA LYS A 2 10.88 -6.29 27.70
C LYS A 2 9.58 -5.91 27.00
N LYS A 3 9.58 -5.80 25.66
CA LYS A 3 8.33 -5.63 24.89
C LYS A 3 7.44 -6.84 25.21
N ASP A 4 6.22 -6.60 25.66
CA ASP A 4 5.23 -7.67 25.81
C ASP A 4 4.97 -8.26 24.42
N LYS A 5 5.34 -9.53 24.25
CA LYS A 5 5.21 -10.23 22.97
C LYS A 5 3.75 -10.42 22.57
N SER A 6 2.80 -10.38 23.51
CA SER A 6 1.36 -10.56 23.23
C SER A 6 0.77 -9.45 22.35
N ASN A 7 1.44 -8.30 22.25
CA ASN A 7 0.95 -7.17 21.47
C ASN A 7 1.16 -7.28 19.96
N PHE A 8 1.94 -8.26 19.49
CA PHE A 8 2.36 -8.37 18.08
C PHE A 8 1.74 -9.56 17.35
N TYR A 9 0.68 -10.14 17.93
CA TYR A 9 -0.08 -11.17 17.24
C TYR A 9 -1.55 -11.18 17.64
N PHE A 10 -2.37 -11.72 16.74
CA PHE A 10 -3.66 -12.31 17.07
C PHE A 10 -3.57 -13.82 16.86
N ARG A 11 -3.91 -14.59 17.90
CA ARG A 11 -3.78 -16.04 17.85
C ARG A 11 -4.98 -16.72 18.50
N ARG A 12 -5.50 -17.78 17.85
CA ARG A 12 -6.60 -18.61 18.38
C ARG A 12 -7.80 -17.77 18.79
N LYS A 13 -8.24 -16.91 17.87
CA LYS A 13 -9.40 -16.03 18.06
C LYS A 13 -10.55 -16.56 17.22
N GLU A 14 -11.75 -16.52 17.78
CA GLU A 14 -12.95 -17.02 17.13
C GLU A 14 -14.10 -16.04 17.31
N ASN A 15 -14.84 -15.79 16.23
CA ASN A 15 -16.08 -14.98 16.23
C ASN A 15 -15.87 -13.58 16.85
N GLN A 16 -14.75 -12.94 16.52
CA GLN A 16 -14.33 -11.67 17.11
C GLN A 16 -13.93 -10.65 16.05
N THR A 17 -14.26 -9.39 16.31
CA THR A 17 -13.63 -8.25 15.64
C THR A 17 -12.40 -7.82 16.44
N LEU A 18 -11.24 -7.77 15.79
CA LEU A 18 -9.95 -7.48 16.40
C LEU A 18 -9.35 -6.25 15.74
N GLN A 19 -8.69 -5.40 16.53
CA GLN A 19 -8.06 -4.20 15.98
C GLN A 19 -6.73 -3.84 16.63
N LYS A 20 -5.82 -3.28 15.82
CA LYS A 20 -4.63 -2.56 16.26
C LYS A 20 -4.76 -1.11 15.82
N LEU A 21 -4.68 -0.19 16.78
CA LEU A 21 -4.85 1.24 16.55
C LEU A 21 -3.56 1.86 15.98
N PRO A 22 -3.66 3.04 15.34
CA PRO A 22 -2.50 3.79 14.88
C PRO A 22 -1.44 3.99 15.98
N GLY A 23 -0.17 3.80 15.61
CA GLY A 23 0.96 3.96 16.52
C GLY A 23 1.13 2.84 17.55
N SER A 24 0.36 1.75 17.49
CA SER A 24 0.51 0.61 18.41
C SER A 24 1.60 -0.38 17.98
N LEU A 25 1.94 -0.43 16.69
CA LEU A 25 2.92 -1.33 16.10
C LEU A 25 4.16 -0.58 15.60
N ASN A 26 4.00 0.63 15.06
CA ASN A 26 5.08 1.49 14.55
C ASN A 26 6.10 0.75 13.67
N GLY A 27 5.65 0.06 12.62
CA GLY A 27 6.53 -0.64 11.69
C GLY A 27 7.15 -1.92 12.27
N SER A 28 6.54 -2.51 13.29
CA SER A 28 6.91 -3.86 13.76
C SER A 28 6.27 -4.94 12.89
N ASP A 29 6.78 -6.16 12.99
CA ASP A 29 6.13 -7.33 12.40
C ASP A 29 4.84 -7.69 13.16
N PHE A 30 3.90 -8.32 12.47
CA PHE A 30 2.65 -8.79 13.08
C PHE A 30 2.25 -10.18 12.58
N ALA A 31 1.69 -11.02 13.46
CA ALA A 31 1.23 -12.35 13.10
C ALA A 31 -0.26 -12.55 13.40
N ILE A 32 -1.00 -13.11 12.47
CA ILE A 32 -2.39 -13.54 12.63
C ILE A 32 -2.38 -15.06 12.43
N SER A 33 -2.71 -15.82 13.46
CA SER A 33 -2.61 -17.30 13.41
C SER A 33 -3.80 -17.99 14.02
N ASN A 34 -4.27 -19.08 13.40
CA ASN A 34 -5.36 -19.91 13.91
C ASN A 34 -6.63 -19.09 14.25
N CYS A 35 -7.00 -18.10 13.43
CA CYS A 35 -8.20 -17.28 13.66
C CYS A 35 -9.36 -17.76 12.79
N ILE A 36 -10.56 -17.88 13.36
CA ILE A 36 -11.75 -18.42 12.70
C ILE A 36 -12.92 -17.45 12.82
N ASN A 37 -13.63 -17.16 11.72
CA ASN A 37 -14.79 -16.27 11.73
C ASN A 37 -14.46 -14.88 12.33
N CYS A 38 -13.27 -14.36 12.06
CA CYS A 38 -12.80 -13.09 12.60
C CYS A 38 -12.81 -11.96 11.57
N GLU A 39 -13.01 -10.75 12.05
CA GLU A 39 -12.82 -9.53 11.29
C GLU A 39 -11.66 -8.74 11.92
N ILE A 40 -10.57 -8.57 11.19
CA ILE A 40 -9.30 -8.14 11.75
C ILE A 40 -8.84 -6.87 11.04
N TYR A 41 -8.58 -5.82 11.82
CA TYR A 41 -8.13 -4.53 11.34
C TYR A 41 -6.77 -4.16 11.94
N ILE A 42 -5.80 -3.82 11.09
CA ILE A 42 -4.50 -3.31 11.51
C ILE A 42 -4.33 -1.90 10.96
N PHE A 43 -4.65 -0.91 11.79
CA PHE A 43 -4.62 0.51 11.43
C PHE A 43 -3.25 1.15 11.65
N ASP A 44 -2.16 0.49 11.23
CA ASP A 44 -0.79 0.98 11.42
C ASP A 44 0.08 0.56 10.23
N TYR A 45 1.27 1.14 10.10
CA TYR A 45 2.27 0.66 9.15
C TYR A 45 3.07 -0.50 9.76
N LEU A 46 3.49 -1.44 8.91
CA LEU A 46 4.12 -2.69 9.33
C LEU A 46 5.43 -2.94 8.60
N ALA A 47 6.31 -3.74 9.20
CA ALA A 47 7.48 -4.28 8.51
C ALA A 47 7.10 -5.52 7.70
N GLN A 48 6.55 -6.55 8.35
CA GLN A 48 6.07 -7.79 7.72
C GLN A 48 4.80 -8.30 8.40
N VAL A 49 3.97 -9.04 7.66
CA VAL A 49 2.78 -9.70 8.22
C VAL A 49 2.72 -11.17 7.83
N PHE A 50 2.36 -12.01 8.79
CA PHE A 50 2.11 -13.43 8.60
C PHE A 50 0.64 -13.73 8.92
N VAL A 51 -0.07 -14.34 7.99
CA VAL A 51 -1.46 -14.79 8.14
C VAL A 51 -1.47 -16.30 7.93
N ASP A 52 -1.58 -17.05 9.02
CA ASP A 52 -1.36 -18.49 9.04
C ASP A 52 -2.58 -19.23 9.61
N ASP A 53 -2.94 -20.37 9.03
CA ASP A 53 -3.98 -21.26 9.58
C ASP A 53 -5.33 -20.57 9.86
N CYS A 54 -5.72 -19.56 9.08
CA CYS A 54 -6.93 -18.77 9.32
C CYS A 54 -8.08 -19.24 8.41
N LYS A 55 -9.30 -19.23 8.95
CA LYS A 55 -10.50 -19.68 8.23
C LYS A 55 -11.66 -18.71 8.33
N ASN A 56 -12.31 -18.41 7.21
CA ASN A 56 -13.49 -17.55 7.14
C ASN A 56 -13.24 -16.19 7.82
N CYS A 57 -12.14 -15.53 7.46
CA CYS A 57 -11.74 -14.26 8.09
C CYS A 57 -11.70 -13.12 7.07
N LYS A 58 -12.02 -11.90 7.53
CA LYS A 58 -11.79 -10.66 6.81
C LYS A 58 -10.59 -9.96 7.44
N VAL A 59 -9.58 -9.64 6.65
CA VAL A 59 -8.29 -9.17 7.14
C VAL A 59 -7.91 -7.88 6.41
N TYR A 60 -7.89 -6.78 7.15
CA TYR A 60 -7.57 -5.44 6.68
C TYR A 60 -6.23 -5.03 7.27
N ILE A 61 -5.23 -4.87 6.42
CA ILE A 61 -3.85 -4.62 6.80
C ILE A 61 -3.43 -3.25 6.26
N GLY A 62 -2.87 -2.42 7.15
CA GLY A 62 -2.25 -1.17 6.77
C GLY A 62 -0.98 -1.36 5.93
N PRO A 63 -0.37 -0.25 5.49
CA PRO A 63 0.79 -0.28 4.59
C PRO A 63 1.97 -1.06 5.17
N THR A 64 2.41 -2.09 4.44
CA THR A 64 3.46 -3.00 4.88
C THR A 64 4.71 -2.83 4.03
N LYS A 65 5.81 -2.38 4.66
CA LYS A 65 7.09 -2.13 3.98
C LYS A 65 7.65 -3.35 3.24
N GLY A 66 7.47 -4.53 3.84
CA GLY A 66 8.02 -5.78 3.37
C GLY A 66 6.95 -6.68 2.78
N SER A 67 7.00 -7.94 3.20
CA SER A 67 6.15 -9.00 2.68
C SER A 67 4.94 -9.25 3.57
N ILE A 68 3.83 -9.60 2.92
CA ILE A 68 2.69 -10.25 3.55
C ILE A 68 2.66 -11.69 3.08
N PHE A 69 2.63 -12.62 4.02
CA PHE A 69 2.53 -14.06 3.78
C PHE A 69 1.15 -14.54 4.21
N VAL A 70 0.45 -15.26 3.32
CA VAL A 70 -0.81 -15.95 3.62
C VAL A 70 -0.58 -17.44 3.40
N ARG A 71 -0.68 -18.24 4.46
CA ARG A 71 -0.32 -19.66 4.44
C ARG A 71 -1.40 -20.49 5.12
N ASP A 72 -1.69 -21.66 4.58
CA ASP A 72 -2.64 -22.61 5.17
C ASP A 72 -4.01 -21.98 5.49
N CYS A 73 -4.46 -21.04 4.65
CA CYS A 73 -5.66 -20.24 4.89
C CYS A 73 -6.82 -20.65 3.99
N GLN A 74 -8.05 -20.54 4.50
CA GLN A 74 -9.26 -20.88 3.76
C GLN A 74 -10.33 -19.81 3.89
N ASP A 75 -10.96 -19.42 2.78
CA ASP A 75 -12.10 -18.48 2.78
C ASP A 75 -11.71 -17.12 3.42
N ILE A 76 -10.67 -16.48 2.88
CA ILE A 76 -10.16 -15.19 3.40
C ILE A 76 -10.54 -14.06 2.46
N GLN A 77 -11.04 -12.96 3.02
CA GLN A 77 -11.10 -11.66 2.36
C GLN A 77 -9.93 -10.79 2.83
N LEU A 78 -8.95 -10.55 1.97
CA LEU A 78 -7.74 -9.79 2.27
C LEU A 78 -7.79 -8.40 1.63
N HIS A 79 -7.51 -7.37 2.43
CA HIS A 79 -7.30 -6.00 1.97
C HIS A 79 -5.94 -5.53 2.46
N SER A 80 -4.97 -5.36 1.55
CA SER A 80 -3.60 -5.08 1.98
C SER A 80 -2.76 -4.31 0.95
N SER A 81 -1.87 -3.43 1.43
CA SER A 81 -0.85 -2.79 0.61
C SER A 81 0.54 -3.22 1.10
N SER A 82 1.37 -3.74 0.20
CA SER A 82 2.66 -4.33 0.56
C SER A 82 3.72 -4.18 -0.53
N ALA A 83 5.00 -4.41 -0.21
CA ALA A 83 6.03 -4.53 -1.22
C ALA A 83 5.96 -5.89 -1.93
N GLN A 84 5.61 -6.95 -1.21
CA GLN A 84 5.45 -8.30 -1.76
C GLN A 84 4.26 -9.00 -1.12
N LEU A 85 3.47 -9.71 -1.93
CA LEU A 85 2.44 -10.63 -1.45
C LEU A 85 2.81 -12.06 -1.84
N ARG A 86 2.75 -12.98 -0.88
CA ARG A 86 2.96 -14.41 -1.09
C ARG A 86 1.82 -15.19 -0.50
N ILE A 87 1.20 -16.05 -1.31
CA ILE A 87 0.09 -16.90 -0.89
C ILE A 87 0.49 -18.35 -1.17
N SER A 88 0.53 -19.17 -0.13
CA SER A 88 0.82 -20.61 -0.26
C SER A 88 -0.24 -21.46 0.44
N ASP A 89 -0.45 -22.69 -0.06
CA ASP A 89 -1.23 -23.73 0.60
C ASP A 89 -2.65 -23.28 1.03
N SER A 90 -3.25 -22.38 0.24
CA SER A 90 -4.48 -21.68 0.62
C SER A 90 -5.61 -21.93 -0.37
N LYS A 91 -6.85 -21.66 0.04
CA LYS A 91 -8.03 -21.86 -0.81
C LYS A 91 -9.07 -20.76 -0.63
N ASN A 92 -9.70 -20.36 -1.73
CA ASN A 92 -10.77 -19.38 -1.76
C ASN A 92 -10.36 -18.06 -1.10
N ILE A 93 -9.41 -17.35 -1.72
CA ILE A 93 -8.90 -16.08 -1.21
C ILE A 93 -9.40 -14.96 -2.12
N SER A 94 -10.11 -13.97 -1.58
CA SER A 94 -10.43 -12.73 -2.29
C SER A 94 -9.49 -11.64 -1.79
N ALA A 95 -8.68 -11.06 -2.67
CA ALA A 95 -7.59 -10.16 -2.31
C ALA A 95 -7.70 -8.83 -3.07
N LEU A 96 -8.02 -7.74 -2.35
CA LEU A 96 -8.00 -6.37 -2.86
C LEU A 96 -6.70 -5.69 -2.42
N ILE A 97 -5.72 -5.63 -3.32
CA ILE A 97 -4.33 -5.40 -2.93
C ILE A 97 -3.64 -4.30 -3.75
N TYR A 98 -2.58 -3.78 -3.15
CA TYR A 98 -1.51 -3.08 -3.83
C TYR A 98 -0.23 -3.88 -3.60
N SER A 99 0.58 -4.07 -4.65
CA SER A 99 1.87 -4.76 -4.53
C SER A 99 2.95 -4.16 -5.42
N GLN A 100 4.14 -3.89 -4.88
CA GLN A 100 5.28 -3.39 -5.68
C GLN A 100 5.93 -4.46 -6.55
N SER A 101 5.76 -5.72 -6.18
CA SER A 101 6.17 -6.87 -6.97
C SER A 101 4.98 -7.69 -7.40
N ASP A 102 5.20 -8.53 -8.40
CA ASP A 102 4.30 -9.58 -8.85
C ASP A 102 3.84 -10.42 -7.63
N PRO A 103 2.52 -10.48 -7.32
CA PRO A 103 2.02 -11.37 -6.28
C PRO A 103 2.37 -12.82 -6.62
N THR A 104 2.86 -13.56 -5.63
CA THR A 104 3.30 -14.95 -5.84
C THR A 104 2.31 -15.94 -5.24
N LEU A 105 2.07 -17.02 -5.98
CA LEU A 105 1.10 -18.06 -5.65
C LEU A 105 1.77 -19.43 -5.70
N GLU A 106 1.54 -20.26 -4.69
CA GLU A 106 2.02 -21.64 -4.62
C GLU A 106 0.96 -22.53 -3.98
N ASN A 107 0.71 -23.72 -4.52
CA ASN A 107 -0.27 -24.70 -4.05
C ASN A 107 -1.61 -24.09 -3.57
N THR A 108 -2.15 -23.13 -4.33
CA THR A 108 -3.32 -22.34 -3.94
C THR A 108 -4.37 -22.38 -5.04
N SER A 109 -5.65 -22.37 -4.67
CA SER A 109 -6.77 -22.39 -5.62
C SER A 109 -7.89 -21.42 -5.25
N GLY A 110 -8.60 -20.90 -6.25
CA GLY A 110 -9.73 -19.99 -6.04
C GLY A 110 -9.30 -18.60 -5.54
N LEU A 111 -8.14 -18.11 -5.99
CA LEU A 111 -7.71 -16.74 -5.70
C LEU A 111 -8.44 -15.75 -6.64
N ILE A 112 -9.02 -14.69 -6.10
CA ILE A 112 -9.62 -13.59 -6.87
C ILE A 112 -8.93 -12.30 -6.48
N LEU A 113 -8.30 -11.59 -7.43
CA LEU A 113 -7.59 -10.33 -7.14
C LEU A 113 -8.31 -9.11 -7.69
N GLY A 114 -8.29 -8.01 -6.94
CA GLY A 114 -8.73 -6.70 -7.40
C GLY A 114 -7.82 -5.58 -6.88
N PRO A 115 -8.02 -4.33 -7.35
CA PRO A 115 -7.24 -3.20 -6.88
C PRO A 115 -7.51 -2.91 -5.40
N TYR A 116 -6.51 -2.38 -4.70
CA TYR A 116 -6.62 -2.01 -3.30
C TYR A 116 -7.75 -1.01 -3.05
N ASN A 117 -8.47 -1.20 -1.94
CA ASN A 117 -9.68 -0.42 -1.69
C ASN A 117 -9.93 -0.05 -0.21
N PHE A 118 -8.96 -0.12 0.68
CA PHE A 118 -9.19 0.08 2.12
C PHE A 118 -8.46 1.32 2.64
N ILE A 119 -9.17 2.25 3.30
CA ILE A 119 -8.56 3.43 3.90
C ILE A 119 -9.14 3.73 5.28
N TYR A 120 -8.34 4.42 6.10
CA TYR A 120 -8.69 4.83 7.46
C TYR A 120 -7.96 6.14 7.79
N PRO A 121 -8.37 6.89 8.84
CA PRO A 121 -7.71 8.13 9.23
C PRO A 121 -6.21 7.91 9.47
N GLY A 122 -5.36 8.64 8.73
CA GLY A 122 -3.90 8.52 8.81
C GLY A 122 -3.27 7.51 7.84
N PHE A 123 -4.05 6.94 6.91
CA PHE A 123 -3.56 5.94 5.95
C PHE A 123 -2.42 6.48 5.07
N LYS A 124 -2.55 7.69 4.54
CA LYS A 124 -1.54 8.30 3.66
C LYS A 124 -0.19 8.45 4.36
N GLU A 125 -0.20 8.86 5.62
CA GLU A 125 1.00 9.00 6.45
C GLU A 125 1.63 7.65 6.73
N HIS A 126 0.84 6.63 7.08
CA HIS A 126 1.34 5.26 7.22
C HIS A 126 1.92 4.71 5.91
N PHE A 127 1.32 5.06 4.77
CA PHE A 127 1.81 4.66 3.46
C PHE A 127 3.21 5.24 3.20
N GLN A 128 3.40 6.53 3.50
CA GLN A 128 4.73 7.17 3.43
C GLN A 128 5.74 6.55 4.40
N LEU A 129 5.35 6.27 5.64
CA LEU A 129 6.22 5.67 6.66
C LEU A 129 6.61 4.23 6.34
N SER A 130 5.75 3.50 5.62
CA SER A 130 6.06 2.15 5.13
C SER A 130 7.07 2.13 3.99
N GLU A 131 7.46 3.31 3.45
CA GLU A 131 8.32 3.44 2.27
C GLU A 131 7.76 2.77 1.00
N LEU A 132 6.49 2.34 1.03
CA LEU A 132 5.76 2.02 -0.19
C LEU A 132 5.65 3.27 -1.03
N ARG A 133 5.75 3.08 -2.33
CA ARG A 133 5.82 4.20 -3.26
C ARG A 133 4.44 4.45 -3.85
N PRO A 134 3.87 5.63 -3.59
CA PRO A 134 2.53 5.93 -4.09
C PRO A 134 2.60 6.05 -5.62
N GLY A 135 1.48 5.79 -6.29
CA GLY A 135 1.39 6.01 -7.73
C GLY A 135 1.65 7.47 -8.15
N PHE A 136 1.78 8.40 -7.20
CA PHE A 136 2.09 9.81 -7.42
C PHE A 136 3.38 10.23 -6.70
N LEU A 137 4.42 10.60 -7.45
CA LEU A 137 5.63 11.17 -6.87
C LEU A 137 5.36 12.59 -6.34
N PHE A 138 5.75 12.90 -5.11
CA PHE A 138 5.75 14.28 -4.60
C PHE A 138 6.78 15.12 -5.36
N LYS A 139 6.30 16.27 -5.83
CA LYS A 139 7.00 17.34 -6.55
C LYS A 139 8.22 17.83 -5.76
N ASN A 140 9.43 17.69 -6.32
CA ASN A 140 10.49 18.67 -6.10
C ASN A 140 11.49 18.72 -7.27
N ILE A 141 11.63 19.95 -7.77
CA ILE A 141 12.56 20.46 -8.79
C ILE A 141 12.36 19.83 -10.19
N GLN A 142 11.68 20.60 -11.06
CA GLN A 142 11.47 20.40 -12.52
C GLN A 142 10.10 19.97 -13.06
N ASN A 143 8.97 20.21 -12.36
CA ASN A 143 7.64 20.23 -12.99
C ASN A 143 7.32 19.04 -13.94
N ILE A 144 7.59 17.80 -13.51
CA ILE A 144 7.03 16.62 -14.18
C ILE A 144 6.23 15.85 -13.14
N LEU A 145 4.91 15.88 -13.27
CA LEU A 145 4.01 14.91 -12.65
C LEU A 145 4.22 13.59 -13.41
N GLN A 146 5.23 12.81 -13.02
CA GLN A 146 5.30 11.42 -13.45
C GLN A 146 4.53 10.59 -12.42
N ILE A 147 3.37 10.11 -12.84
CA ILE A 147 2.69 8.97 -12.19
C ILE A 147 3.63 7.79 -12.45
N ASN A 148 4.27 7.25 -11.41
CA ASN A 148 5.00 6.00 -11.55
C ASN A 148 3.97 4.87 -11.59
N VAL A 149 3.40 4.68 -12.78
CA VAL A 149 2.42 3.64 -13.11
C VAL A 149 3.02 2.22 -12.93
N ASP A 150 4.35 2.11 -12.87
CA ASP A 150 5.07 0.84 -12.81
C ASP A 150 5.16 0.20 -11.41
N GLU A 151 4.52 0.78 -10.40
CA GLU A 151 4.74 0.39 -9.00
C GLU A 151 3.55 -0.36 -8.36
N ASP A 152 2.40 -0.46 -9.03
CA ASP A 152 1.32 -1.34 -8.58
C ASP A 152 1.12 -2.51 -9.54
N LYS A 153 1.53 -3.69 -9.08
CA LYS A 153 1.54 -4.95 -9.80
C LYS A 153 0.49 -5.93 -9.32
N TRP A 154 -0.55 -5.46 -8.62
CA TRP A 154 -1.61 -6.31 -8.05
C TRP A 154 -2.20 -7.36 -9.01
N SER A 155 -2.19 -7.12 -10.33
CA SER A 155 -2.74 -8.02 -11.37
C SER A 155 -1.72 -8.96 -12.02
N GLN A 156 -0.42 -8.77 -11.77
CA GLN A 156 0.68 -9.53 -12.39
C GLN A 156 1.04 -10.75 -11.54
N VAL A 157 0.13 -11.72 -11.43
CA VAL A 157 0.34 -12.91 -10.60
C VAL A 157 1.40 -13.84 -11.21
N PHE A 158 2.35 -14.29 -10.40
CA PHE A 158 3.26 -15.41 -10.68
C PHE A 158 2.76 -16.66 -9.94
N ASP A 159 2.38 -17.71 -10.68
CA ASP A 159 1.94 -18.99 -10.12
C ASP A 159 3.05 -20.04 -10.27
N PHE A 160 3.59 -20.51 -9.13
CA PHE A 160 4.62 -21.54 -9.05
C PHE A 160 4.07 -22.95 -9.32
N THR A 161 2.77 -23.16 -9.19
CA THR A 161 2.11 -24.46 -9.31
C THR A 161 0.87 -24.36 -10.20
N PRO A 162 1.02 -23.94 -11.46
CA PRO A 162 -0.11 -23.76 -12.36
C PRO A 162 -0.81 -25.09 -12.58
N ASN A 163 -2.14 -25.09 -12.49
CA ASN A 163 -2.96 -26.26 -12.76
C ASN A 163 -3.35 -26.30 -14.25
N SER A 164 -3.15 -27.45 -14.89
CA SER A 164 -3.42 -27.66 -16.32
C SER A 164 -4.90 -27.71 -16.67
N SER A 165 -5.77 -28.02 -15.71
CA SER A 165 -7.21 -28.24 -15.91
C SER A 165 -8.07 -27.04 -15.52
N CYS A 166 -7.65 -26.24 -14.54
CA CYS A 166 -8.37 -25.06 -14.07
C CYS A 166 -7.41 -23.95 -13.65
N LYS A 167 -7.79 -22.68 -13.83
CA LYS A 167 -7.00 -21.56 -13.32
C LYS A 167 -7.05 -21.52 -11.79
N ASN A 168 -5.90 -21.33 -11.17
CA ASN A 168 -5.79 -21.16 -9.71
C ASN A 168 -6.22 -19.78 -9.24
N TRP A 169 -6.17 -18.78 -10.13
CA TRP A 169 -6.50 -17.40 -9.85
C TRP A 169 -7.28 -16.74 -10.99
N ASP A 170 -8.05 -15.72 -10.66
CA ASP A 170 -8.72 -14.83 -11.61
C ASP A 170 -8.72 -13.38 -11.10
N LEU A 171 -9.05 -12.44 -11.97
CA LEU A 171 -9.30 -11.07 -11.55
C LEU A 171 -10.75 -10.88 -11.15
N LEU A 172 -10.98 -9.98 -10.19
CA LEU A 172 -12.31 -9.57 -9.78
C LEU A 172 -13.02 -8.89 -10.96
N PRO A 173 -14.22 -9.35 -11.36
CA PRO A 173 -15.00 -8.63 -12.35
C PRO A 173 -15.24 -7.18 -11.92
N PRO A 174 -15.02 -6.16 -12.77
CA PRO A 174 -15.11 -4.77 -12.33
C PRO A 174 -16.51 -4.36 -11.82
N ASN A 175 -17.57 -5.00 -12.31
CA ASN A 175 -18.94 -4.80 -11.83
C ASN A 175 -19.20 -5.36 -10.41
N GLN A 176 -18.29 -6.18 -9.89
CA GLN A 176 -18.33 -6.75 -8.53
C GLN A 176 -17.40 -6.01 -7.57
N TYR A 177 -16.67 -4.99 -8.03
CA TYR A 177 -15.78 -4.22 -7.18
C TYR A 177 -16.58 -3.41 -6.15
N PRO A 178 -16.30 -3.59 -4.84
CA PRO A 178 -17.11 -2.97 -3.79
C PRO A 178 -16.85 -1.47 -3.61
N GLY A 179 -15.92 -0.88 -4.37
CA GLY A 179 -15.47 0.49 -4.18
C GLY A 179 -14.57 0.64 -2.95
N ILE A 180 -14.23 1.89 -2.64
CA ILE A 180 -13.38 2.21 -1.48
C ILE A 180 -14.15 2.01 -0.18
N ILE A 181 -13.56 1.21 0.71
CA ILE A 181 -13.98 0.98 2.08
C ILE A 181 -13.26 1.98 2.98
N ILE A 182 -14.02 2.88 3.58
CA ILE A 182 -13.54 3.79 4.63
C ILE A 182 -13.90 3.20 5.98
N LYS A 183 -12.92 3.06 6.87
CA LYS A 183 -13.13 2.66 8.26
C LYS A 183 -12.70 3.78 9.20
N GLU A 184 -13.68 4.50 9.73
CA GLU A 184 -13.44 5.47 10.80
C GLU A 184 -13.05 4.76 12.10
N ILE A 185 -12.23 5.45 12.91
CA ILE A 185 -11.72 4.95 14.19
C ILE A 185 -12.07 5.99 15.24
N GLU A 186 -12.76 5.56 16.30
CA GLU A 186 -13.21 6.45 17.37
C GLU A 186 -12.02 7.19 18.00
N GLY A 187 -12.11 8.52 18.04
CA GLY A 187 -11.08 9.39 18.63
C GLY A 187 -9.80 9.54 17.82
N VAL A 188 -9.74 9.04 16.58
CA VAL A 188 -8.60 9.25 15.67
C VAL A 188 -8.99 10.17 14.54
N GLU A 189 -8.33 11.33 14.48
CA GLU A 189 -8.41 12.26 13.36
C GLU A 189 -7.25 12.02 12.39
N GLY A 190 -7.49 12.22 11.09
CA GLY A 190 -6.46 12.05 10.06
C GLY A 190 -7.03 12.19 8.66
N SER A 191 -6.13 12.31 7.68
CA SER A 191 -6.53 12.36 6.27
C SER A 191 -7.14 11.02 5.83
N LEU A 192 -8.20 11.09 5.04
CA LEU A 192 -8.85 9.96 4.34
C LEU A 192 -8.48 9.93 2.85
N GLU A 193 -7.27 10.38 2.54
CA GLU A 193 -6.76 10.37 1.17
C GLU A 193 -6.18 9.00 0.81
N ASN A 194 -6.59 8.45 -0.34
CA ASN A 194 -5.98 7.24 -0.89
C ASN A 194 -4.83 7.62 -1.84
N PRO A 195 -3.56 7.34 -1.49
CA PRO A 195 -2.43 7.58 -2.38
C PRO A 195 -2.29 6.54 -3.51
N ILE A 196 -3.13 5.50 -3.52
CA ILE A 196 -3.08 4.41 -4.51
C ILE A 196 -4.15 4.65 -5.58
N PRO A 197 -3.76 4.91 -6.84
CA PRO A 197 -4.70 5.13 -7.94
C PRO A 197 -5.51 3.86 -8.24
N ILE A 198 -6.77 4.04 -8.60
CA ILE A 198 -7.67 2.94 -8.99
C ILE A 198 -7.83 2.99 -10.52
N PRO A 199 -7.73 1.86 -11.25
CA PRO A 199 -7.96 1.85 -12.69
C PRO A 199 -9.39 2.29 -13.05
N LYS A 200 -9.55 3.01 -14.17
CA LYS A 200 -10.86 3.48 -14.67
C LYS A 200 -11.90 2.39 -14.80
N ILE A 201 -11.49 1.17 -15.20
CA ILE A 201 -12.44 0.06 -15.34
C ILE A 201 -13.08 -0.34 -14.01
N TYR A 202 -12.41 -0.09 -12.89
CA TYR A 202 -12.89 -0.30 -11.52
C TYR A 202 -13.52 0.97 -10.92
N GLY A 203 -13.85 1.98 -11.74
CA GLY A 203 -14.48 3.22 -11.30
C GLY A 203 -13.51 4.27 -10.72
N GLY A 204 -12.20 4.10 -10.90
CA GLY A 204 -11.20 5.09 -10.54
C GLY A 204 -10.95 6.14 -11.64
N ASP A 205 -9.91 6.93 -11.46
CA ASP A 205 -9.49 8.01 -12.37
C ASP A 205 -8.22 7.67 -13.17
N SER A 206 -7.61 6.50 -12.92
CA SER A 206 -6.31 6.16 -13.48
C SER A 206 -6.36 5.38 -14.78
N ASP A 207 -5.50 5.77 -15.73
CA ASP A 207 -5.29 5.10 -17.02
C ASP A 207 -4.30 3.91 -16.93
N ILE A 208 -4.00 3.42 -15.71
CA ILE A 208 -3.14 2.25 -15.50
C ILE A 208 -3.71 1.05 -16.27
N GLN A 209 -2.89 0.49 -17.16
CA GLN A 209 -3.23 -0.74 -17.86
C GLN A 209 -3.10 -1.94 -16.93
N ILE A 210 -4.06 -2.85 -17.00
CA ILE A 210 -4.00 -4.12 -16.29
C ILE A 210 -3.16 -5.08 -17.10
N VAL A 211 -2.06 -5.53 -16.50
CA VAL A 211 -1.14 -6.50 -17.10
C VAL A 211 -1.38 -7.84 -16.44
N LEU A 212 -1.58 -8.88 -17.25
CA LEU A 212 -1.80 -10.24 -16.77
C LEU A 212 -0.52 -11.05 -16.89
N GLY A 213 -0.22 -11.82 -15.84
CA GLY A 213 0.95 -12.70 -15.78
C GLY A 213 2.24 -11.95 -15.50
N SER A 214 3.15 -12.61 -14.78
CA SER A 214 4.49 -12.08 -14.54
C SER A 214 5.36 -12.15 -15.79
N GLN A 215 6.26 -11.17 -15.96
CA GLN A 215 7.25 -11.16 -17.06
C GLN A 215 8.25 -12.33 -16.99
N GLY A 216 8.21 -13.15 -15.92
CA GLY A 216 9.01 -14.37 -15.76
C GLY A 216 8.29 -15.67 -16.13
N SER A 217 6.98 -15.65 -16.43
CA SER A 217 6.19 -16.87 -16.70
C SER A 217 6.37 -17.44 -18.11
N GLN A 218 7.12 -16.78 -19.00
CA GLN A 218 7.40 -17.31 -20.34
C GLN A 218 8.54 -18.35 -20.37
N ASN A 219 9.28 -18.57 -19.28
CA ASN A 219 10.48 -19.41 -19.28
C ASN A 219 10.30 -20.83 -18.69
N ILE A 220 9.08 -21.36 -18.60
CA ILE A 220 8.84 -22.76 -18.15
C ILE A 220 8.29 -23.66 -19.28
N GLY A 221 8.32 -23.20 -20.54
CA GLY A 221 7.86 -24.01 -21.66
C GLY A 221 8.44 -23.55 -22.99
N ASP A 222 9.76 -23.63 -23.13
CA ASP A 222 10.41 -23.40 -24.42
C ASP A 222 10.21 -24.62 -25.34
N MET A 223 8.98 -24.75 -25.83
CA MET A 223 8.62 -25.52 -27.02
C MET A 223 7.63 -24.68 -27.84
N MET A 224 8.18 -23.80 -28.65
CA MET A 224 7.41 -22.99 -29.59
C MET A 224 6.78 -23.88 -30.66
N SER A 225 5.45 -23.88 -30.73
CA SER A 225 4.69 -24.55 -31.79
C SER A 225 4.89 -23.83 -33.13
N PHE A 226 5.50 -24.49 -34.11
CA PHE A 226 5.53 -24.02 -35.49
C PHE A 226 4.15 -24.22 -36.13
N ASN A 227 3.56 -23.17 -36.69
CA ASN A 227 2.37 -23.28 -37.53
C ASN A 227 2.70 -24.08 -38.80
N ILE A 228 1.76 -24.92 -39.24
CA ILE A 228 1.89 -26.02 -40.24
C ILE A 228 2.41 -25.60 -41.64
N ASN A 229 2.66 -24.31 -41.92
CA ASN A 229 3.12 -23.82 -43.23
C ASN A 229 4.49 -23.12 -43.24
N THR A 230 5.29 -23.19 -42.16
CA THR A 230 6.62 -22.55 -42.16
C THR A 230 7.63 -23.40 -42.94
N SER A 231 8.22 -22.84 -44.00
CA SER A 231 9.26 -23.52 -44.79
C SER A 231 10.58 -23.65 -44.01
N GLN A 232 11.38 -24.68 -44.30
CA GLN A 232 12.66 -24.94 -43.59
C GLN A 232 13.63 -23.75 -43.65
N GLN A 233 13.60 -22.96 -44.72
CA GLN A 233 14.44 -21.76 -44.88
C GLN A 233 13.99 -20.61 -43.97
N GLN A 234 12.69 -20.44 -43.75
CA GLN A 234 12.16 -19.44 -42.81
C GLN A 234 12.45 -19.83 -41.36
N ALA A 235 12.41 -21.12 -41.04
CA ALA A 235 12.80 -21.61 -39.72
C ALA A 235 14.29 -21.36 -39.44
N GLN A 236 15.18 -21.59 -40.42
CA GLN A 236 16.61 -21.31 -40.29
C GLN A 236 16.92 -19.82 -40.12
N GLN A 237 16.25 -18.95 -40.88
CA GLN A 237 16.44 -17.49 -40.74
C GLN A 237 15.98 -16.96 -39.38
N VAL A 238 14.93 -17.54 -38.80
CA VAL A 238 14.45 -17.16 -37.46
C VAL A 238 15.43 -17.63 -36.38
N VAL A 239 16.02 -18.82 -36.52
CA VAL A 239 17.07 -19.31 -35.61
C VAL A 239 18.32 -18.44 -35.68
N GLU A 240 18.80 -18.09 -36.87
CA GLU A 240 19.95 -17.19 -37.04
C GLU A 240 19.69 -15.79 -36.48
N GLN A 241 18.47 -15.25 -36.64
CA GLN A 241 18.08 -13.97 -36.04
C GLN A 241 18.03 -14.05 -34.50
N GLN A 242 17.56 -15.17 -33.93
CA GLN A 242 17.53 -15.37 -32.48
C GLN A 242 18.93 -15.54 -31.87
N GLU A 243 19.84 -16.22 -32.57
CA GLU A 243 21.24 -16.31 -32.15
C GLU A 243 21.92 -14.92 -32.15
N GLN A 244 21.64 -14.08 -33.16
CA GLN A 244 22.14 -12.71 -33.19
C GLN A 244 21.57 -11.85 -32.06
N ILE A 245 20.27 -11.96 -31.77
CA ILE A 245 19.63 -11.23 -30.66
C ILE A 245 20.21 -11.68 -29.31
N GLN A 246 20.42 -12.98 -29.10
CA GLN A 246 21.05 -13.48 -27.87
C GLN A 246 22.49 -13.01 -27.70
N VAL A 247 23.26 -12.94 -28.78
CA VAL A 247 24.63 -12.40 -28.76
C VAL A 247 24.63 -10.90 -28.45
N GLU A 248 23.70 -10.13 -29.01
CA GLU A 248 23.54 -8.70 -28.70
C GLU A 248 23.08 -8.46 -27.25
N GLU A 249 22.16 -9.27 -26.74
CA GLU A 249 21.72 -9.20 -25.34
C GLU A 249 22.84 -9.56 -24.36
N GLN A 250 23.66 -10.57 -24.68
CA GLN A 250 24.84 -10.92 -23.88
C GLN A 250 25.88 -9.79 -23.88
N GLN A 251 26.13 -9.16 -25.03
CA GLN A 251 27.03 -8.01 -25.14
C GLN A 251 26.49 -6.78 -24.37
N GLN A 252 25.18 -6.53 -24.40
CA GLN A 252 24.54 -5.46 -23.60
C GLN A 252 24.58 -5.75 -22.09
N GLN A 253 24.43 -7.02 -21.68
CA GLN A 253 24.56 -7.43 -20.29
C GLN A 253 26.00 -7.33 -19.77
N GLU A 254 27.01 -7.58 -20.61
CA GLU A 254 28.41 -7.37 -20.25
C GLU A 254 28.78 -5.87 -20.18
N MET A 255 28.24 -5.04 -21.07
CA MET A 255 28.41 -3.57 -20.99
C MET A 255 27.75 -2.94 -19.75
N THR A 256 26.63 -3.50 -19.26
CA THR A 256 25.95 -3.02 -18.04
C THR A 256 26.59 -3.50 -16.74
N LYS A 257 27.25 -4.67 -16.75
CA LYS A 257 28.04 -5.18 -15.60
C LYS A 257 29.29 -4.34 -15.30
N ASN A 258 29.80 -3.58 -16.29
CA ASN A 258 31.00 -2.73 -16.15
C ASN A 258 30.73 -1.21 -15.98
N LYS A 259 29.50 -0.79 -15.65
CA LYS A 259 29.24 0.61 -15.21
C LYS A 259 29.53 0.77 -13.71
N PRO A 260 30.37 1.73 -13.28
CA PRO A 260 30.57 1.98 -11.86
C PRO A 260 29.26 2.48 -11.24
N LYS A 261 28.72 1.75 -10.25
CA LYS A 261 27.59 2.20 -9.41
C LYS A 261 27.95 3.56 -8.81
N ASN A 262 27.30 4.62 -9.29
CA ASN A 262 27.65 6.00 -8.99
C ASN A 262 27.59 6.27 -7.48
N ARG A 263 28.71 6.77 -6.93
CA ARG A 263 28.87 7.24 -5.54
C ARG A 263 27.78 8.26 -5.17
N LYS A 264 27.34 9.06 -6.14
CA LYS A 264 26.26 10.06 -6.03
C LYS A 264 24.88 9.48 -5.71
N ASP A 265 24.52 8.29 -6.23
CA ASP A 265 23.21 7.69 -5.96
C ASP A 265 23.13 7.12 -4.54
N LYS A 266 24.24 6.58 -4.04
CA LYS A 266 24.36 6.13 -2.66
C LYS A 266 24.37 7.31 -1.69
N GLU A 267 25.02 8.41 -2.07
CA GLU A 267 24.99 9.68 -1.33
C GLU A 267 23.59 10.30 -1.31
N LEU A 268 22.88 10.35 -2.44
CA LEU A 268 21.49 10.83 -2.53
C LEU A 268 20.53 10.01 -1.67
N LYS A 269 20.65 8.67 -1.69
CA LYS A 269 19.86 7.80 -0.80
C LYS A 269 20.16 8.05 0.67
N ASN A 270 21.42 8.26 1.03
CA ASN A 270 21.81 8.58 2.41
C ASN A 270 21.31 9.97 2.84
N ILE A 271 21.40 10.96 1.95
CA ILE A 271 20.90 12.32 2.19
C ILE A 271 19.38 12.27 2.43
N TYR A 272 18.63 11.56 1.58
CA TYR A 272 17.19 11.40 1.73
C TYR A 272 16.82 10.68 3.03
N TYR A 273 17.51 9.59 3.37
CA TYR A 273 17.32 8.86 4.61
C TYR A 273 17.58 9.73 5.85
N ASN A 274 18.67 10.51 5.84
CA ASN A 274 19.02 11.40 6.95
C ASN A 274 18.03 12.56 7.09
N LEU A 275 17.57 13.15 5.98
CA LEU A 275 16.58 14.22 5.98
C LEU A 275 15.24 13.75 6.58
N ASN A 276 14.76 12.57 6.17
CA ASN A 276 13.53 11.99 6.73
C ASN A 276 13.67 11.65 8.22
N LYS A 277 14.86 11.19 8.64
CA LYS A 277 15.16 10.95 10.06
C LYS A 277 15.16 12.25 10.87
N GLU A 278 15.68 13.34 10.33
CA GLU A 278 15.64 14.67 10.98
C GLU A 278 14.23 15.23 11.06
N ILE A 279 13.44 15.14 9.98
CA ILE A 279 12.02 15.55 9.96
C ILE A 279 11.23 14.78 11.02
N TYR A 280 11.47 13.47 11.14
CA TYR A 280 10.84 12.65 12.17
C TYR A 280 11.21 13.10 13.59
N GLN A 281 12.48 13.40 13.87
CA GLN A 281 12.89 13.91 15.18
C GLN A 281 12.31 15.30 15.47
N GLN A 282 12.23 16.18 14.45
CA GLN A 282 11.59 17.49 14.59
C GLN A 282 10.09 17.37 14.86
N ASN A 283 9.39 16.48 14.17
CA ASN A 283 7.97 16.24 14.40
C ASN A 283 7.71 15.61 15.77
N LYS A 284 8.59 14.69 16.21
CA LYS A 284 8.55 14.13 17.56
C LYS A 284 8.82 15.19 18.64
N GLN A 285 9.76 16.11 18.40
CA GLN A 285 10.04 17.24 19.28
C GLN A 285 8.89 18.26 19.31
N LYS A 286 8.24 18.53 18.16
CA LYS A 286 7.02 19.36 18.07
C LYS A 286 5.82 18.72 18.77
N ALA A 287 5.71 17.39 18.74
CA ALA A 287 4.68 16.67 19.48
C ALA A 287 4.93 16.67 21.00
N THR A 288 6.19 16.73 21.45
CA THR A 288 6.54 16.86 22.87
C THR A 288 6.51 18.30 23.39
N ASN A 289 6.75 19.30 22.54
CA ASN A 289 6.64 20.73 22.88
C ASN A 289 5.22 21.23 22.59
N LYS A 290 4.30 20.82 23.45
CA LYS A 290 2.90 21.27 23.42
C LYS A 290 2.80 22.68 24.02
N GLU A 291 3.29 23.71 23.33
CA GLU A 291 3.15 25.10 23.82
C GLU A 291 2.86 26.19 22.78
N ASP A 292 2.71 25.89 21.49
CA ASP A 292 2.31 26.93 20.51
C ASP A 292 1.32 26.41 19.45
N ASN A 293 0.18 25.88 19.90
CA ASN A 293 -0.94 25.69 18.98
C ASN A 293 -1.63 27.05 18.75
N VAL A 294 -1.49 27.57 17.53
CA VAL A 294 -2.11 28.83 17.06
C VAL A 294 -3.62 28.83 17.34
N TRP A 295 -4.27 27.66 17.30
CA TRP A 295 -5.69 27.51 17.62
C TRP A 295 -6.03 27.69 19.11
N GLU A 296 -5.13 27.34 20.04
CA GLU A 296 -5.34 27.62 21.47
C GLU A 296 -5.17 29.11 21.79
N LYS A 297 -4.28 29.83 21.10
CA LYS A 297 -4.18 31.30 21.17
C LYS A 297 -5.43 31.98 20.61
N VAL A 298 -5.96 31.47 19.50
CA VAL A 298 -7.21 31.95 18.89
C VAL A 298 -8.40 31.70 19.83
N ILE A 299 -8.51 30.52 20.44
CA ILE A 299 -9.59 30.22 21.39
C ILE A 299 -9.47 31.04 22.69
N LYS A 300 -8.26 31.22 23.24
CA LYS A 300 -8.04 32.10 24.41
C LYS A 300 -8.32 33.58 24.13
N ASN A 301 -8.16 34.04 22.88
CA ASN A 301 -8.44 35.44 22.50
C ASN A 301 -9.89 35.68 22.04
N ILE A 302 -10.60 34.65 21.60
CA ILE A 302 -12.02 34.73 21.20
C ILE A 302 -12.97 34.50 22.38
N ALA A 303 -12.55 33.76 23.40
CA ALA A 303 -13.38 33.50 24.57
C ALA A 303 -13.60 34.78 25.38
N LEU A 304 -14.79 35.40 25.24
CA LEU A 304 -15.33 36.29 26.26
C LEU A 304 -15.22 35.58 27.61
N LYS A 305 -14.55 36.19 28.59
CA LYS A 305 -14.46 35.57 29.92
C LYS A 305 -15.87 35.47 30.50
N SER A 306 -16.14 34.37 31.19
CA SER A 306 -17.38 34.17 31.95
C SER A 306 -17.61 35.37 32.88
N GLY A 307 -18.58 36.22 32.55
CA GLY A 307 -18.93 37.44 33.29
C GLY A 307 -18.73 38.77 32.56
N GLU A 308 -18.00 38.80 31.44
CA GLU A 308 -17.73 40.05 30.69
C GLU A 308 -18.84 40.44 29.69
N TYR A 309 -19.91 39.65 29.57
CA TYR A 309 -21.08 39.99 28.75
C TYR A 309 -22.33 40.17 29.62
N GLN A 310 -22.64 41.43 29.97
CA GLN A 310 -23.84 41.83 30.71
C GLN A 310 -24.98 42.32 29.80
N GLY A 311 -25.31 41.59 28.73
CA GLY A 311 -26.38 42.02 27.83
C GLY A 311 -27.11 40.85 27.22
N LYS A 312 -28.12 40.28 27.91
CA LYS A 312 -28.82 39.09 27.42
C LYS A 312 -29.56 39.25 26.07
N THR A 313 -29.59 40.43 25.42
CA THR A 313 -30.39 40.61 24.19
C THR A 313 -29.90 41.66 23.16
N ASP A 314 -28.78 42.36 23.34
CA ASP A 314 -28.34 43.38 22.37
C ASP A 314 -27.14 42.93 21.50
N VAL A 315 -27.48 42.47 20.29
CA VAL A 315 -26.55 41.93 19.28
C VAL A 315 -25.69 43.02 18.62
N SER A 316 -26.10 44.30 18.71
CA SER A 316 -25.40 45.42 18.05
C SER A 316 -24.09 45.76 18.76
N ARG A 317 -24.08 45.73 20.10
CA ARG A 317 -22.85 45.93 20.90
C ARG A 317 -21.86 44.77 20.73
N MET A 318 -22.37 43.55 20.55
CA MET A 318 -21.54 42.37 20.26
C MET A 318 -20.84 42.48 18.89
N ARG A 319 -21.58 42.90 17.85
CA ARG A 319 -21.00 43.14 16.52
C ARG A 319 -19.96 44.27 16.52
N GLN A 320 -20.20 45.36 17.26
CA GLN A 320 -19.26 46.47 17.33
C GLN A 320 -17.96 46.08 18.05
N ALA A 321 -18.04 45.26 19.11
CA ALA A 321 -16.87 44.75 19.83
C ALA A 321 -16.01 43.81 18.96
N ILE A 322 -16.64 42.99 18.11
CA ILE A 322 -15.94 42.12 17.16
C ILE A 322 -15.26 42.95 16.05
N LEU A 323 -15.93 44.00 15.56
CA LEU A 323 -15.39 44.87 14.51
C LEU A 323 -14.22 45.72 15.00
N ASN A 324 -14.29 46.30 16.21
CA ASN A 324 -13.19 47.08 16.79
C ASN A 324 -11.93 46.23 16.98
N LYS A 325 -12.06 44.95 17.37
CA LYS A 325 -10.92 44.03 17.53
C LYS A 325 -10.37 43.46 16.22
N ARG A 326 -11.09 43.59 15.10
CA ARG A 326 -10.57 43.23 13.76
C ARG A 326 -9.55 44.25 13.25
N LEU A 327 -9.59 45.48 13.75
CA LEU A 327 -8.61 46.53 13.42
C LEU A 327 -7.26 46.32 14.12
N ASP A 328 -7.25 45.65 15.28
CA ASP A 328 -6.04 45.28 16.03
C ASP A 328 -5.26 44.10 15.41
N LEU A 329 -5.81 43.49 14.35
CA LEU A 329 -5.25 42.31 13.68
C LEU A 329 -4.66 42.62 12.29
N LYS A 330 -4.31 43.88 12.01
CA LYS A 330 -3.55 44.26 10.81
C LYS A 330 -2.05 44.22 11.03
#